data_AF-A0A9E5XCH7-F1
#
_entry.id   AF-A0A9E5XCH7-F1
#
_cell.length_a   1.000
_cell.length_b   1.000
_cell.length_c   1.000
_cell.angle_alpha   90.00
_cell.angle_beta   90.00
_cell.angle_gamma   90.00
#
_symmetry.space_group_name_H-M   'P 1'
#
loop_
_entity.id
_entity.type
_entity.pdbx_description
1 polymer ?
#
loop_
_entity_poly.entity_id
_entity_poly.type
_entity_poly.pdbx_seq_one_letter_code
_entity_poly.pdbx_strand_id
1 'polypeptide(L)'
;MQPGPTASPKTSDEVVRLRRRLGALRRRYGKFEEPGQLYRLERDIQRRTRRIEALRCQIAQIEEQIRWLDAEIVGFGKGLEMLLGDAIRRIEREHAEAWSPAPVLGYRIWKLTRDGLHGVRVRWNGPTLDAACSHGSDGDEIPHTDGRCGRLGCGVYAAKDVHELLQQFVARERRGFAAGVVALTGKVVEHERGYRAAHASVIALAVAGPMNIVFADDPDGIAGIFEDPPVEGAIGESTWAEVHGQIERYLLEQARRNEWTLATKNG
;
A
#
# COMPACT_ATOMS: atom_id res chain seq x y z
N MET A 1 18.73 1.33 -26.35
CA MET A 1 19.50 0.95 -27.55
C MET A 1 18.66 1.25 -28.77
N GLN A 2 18.93 2.35 -29.48
CA GLN A 2 18.29 2.57 -30.78
C GLN A 2 18.87 1.56 -31.79
N PRO A 3 18.04 0.87 -32.60
CA PRO A 3 18.55 0.08 -33.70
C PRO A 3 19.15 1.06 -34.72
N GLY A 4 20.47 1.00 -34.90
CA GLY A 4 21.17 1.79 -35.90
C GLY A 4 20.56 1.58 -37.29
N PRO A 5 20.65 2.57 -38.19
CA PRO A 5 20.05 2.50 -39.51
C PRO A 5 20.51 1.21 -40.19
N THR A 6 19.60 0.27 -40.40
CA THR A 6 19.90 -0.97 -41.08
C THR A 6 20.40 -0.62 -42.48
N ALA A 7 21.68 -0.88 -42.73
CA ALA A 7 22.29 -0.60 -44.02
C ALA A 7 21.43 -1.21 -45.13
N SER A 8 21.10 -0.41 -46.15
CA SER A 8 20.44 -0.92 -47.36
C SER A 8 21.19 -2.17 -47.84
N PRO A 9 20.50 -3.24 -48.27
CA PRO A 9 21.15 -4.46 -48.71
C PRO A 9 22.17 -4.10 -49.79
N LYS A 10 23.45 -4.30 -49.48
CA LYS A 10 24.53 -4.00 -50.42
C LYS A 10 24.33 -4.87 -51.64
N THR A 11 24.19 -4.25 -52.81
CA THR A 11 24.19 -4.97 -54.07
C THR A 11 25.49 -5.76 -54.13
N SER A 12 25.43 -7.09 -54.31
CA SER A 12 26.62 -7.94 -54.35
C SER A 12 27.67 -7.35 -55.30
N ASP A 13 28.91 -7.21 -54.84
CA ASP A 13 30.03 -6.67 -55.63
C ASP A 13 30.19 -7.42 -56.97
N GLU A 14 29.81 -8.69 -56.98
CA GLU A 14 29.75 -9.55 -58.14
C GLU A 14 28.74 -9.10 -59.18
N VAL A 15 27.53 -8.72 -58.74
CA VAL A 15 26.46 -8.21 -59.62
C VAL A 15 26.89 -6.87 -60.23
N VAL A 16 27.57 -6.02 -59.46
CA VAL A 16 28.11 -4.75 -59.95
C VAL A 16 29.19 -4.98 -61.01
N ARG A 17 30.11 -5.92 -60.76
CA ARG A 17 31.16 -6.32 -61.70
C ARG A 17 30.58 -6.88 -62.99
N LEU A 18 29.60 -7.79 -62.89
CA LEU A 18 28.94 -8.40 -64.04
C LEU A 18 28.14 -7.37 -64.85
N ARG A 19 27.44 -6.43 -64.21
CA ARG A 19 26.76 -5.31 -64.90
C ARG A 19 27.72 -4.43 -65.68
N ARG A 20 28.88 -4.06 -65.10
CA ARG A 20 29.91 -3.28 -65.81
C ARG A 20 30.42 -4.04 -67.03
N ARG A 21 30.68 -5.34 -66.89
CA ARG A 21 31.15 -6.20 -67.99
C ARG A 21 30.11 -6.34 -69.10
N LEU A 22 28.85 -6.55 -68.74
CA LEU A 22 27.74 -6.60 -69.70
C LEU A 22 27.58 -5.26 -70.45
N GLY A 23 27.71 -4.13 -69.76
CA GLY A 23 27.71 -2.81 -70.37
C GLY A 23 28.87 -2.57 -71.35
N ALA A 24 30.06 -3.07 -71.02
CA ALA A 24 31.22 -3.01 -71.93
C ALA A 24 31.00 -3.85 -73.20
N LEU A 25 30.43 -5.05 -73.06
CA LEU A 25 30.09 -5.92 -74.20
C LEU A 25 29.04 -5.27 -75.11
N ARG A 26 27.99 -4.66 -74.54
CA ARG A 26 26.96 -3.92 -75.31
C ARG A 26 27.54 -2.79 -76.15
N ARG A 27 28.49 -2.02 -75.60
CA ARG A 27 29.14 -0.93 -76.33
C ARG A 27 30.02 -1.44 -77.49
N ARG A 28 30.64 -2.61 -77.34
CA ARG A 28 31.57 -3.17 -78.31
C ARG A 28 30.89 -3.95 -79.44
N TYR A 29 29.76 -4.60 -79.15
CA TYR A 29 29.15 -5.57 -80.05
C TYR A 29 27.67 -5.28 -80.38
N GLY A 30 27.10 -4.18 -79.88
CA GLY A 30 25.71 -3.82 -80.10
C GLY A 30 24.72 -4.44 -79.09
N LYS A 31 23.43 -4.36 -79.39
CA LYS A 31 22.36 -4.90 -78.52
C LYS A 31 22.25 -6.41 -78.68
N PHE A 32 22.11 -7.10 -77.55
CA PHE A 32 21.79 -8.52 -77.47
C PHE A 32 20.39 -8.71 -76.87
N GLU A 33 19.69 -9.80 -77.21
CA GLU A 33 18.47 -10.20 -76.51
C GLU A 33 18.82 -10.68 -75.11
N GLU A 34 18.28 -10.01 -74.09
CA GLU A 34 18.46 -10.43 -72.70
C GLU A 34 17.43 -11.51 -72.33
N PRO A 35 17.82 -12.49 -71.49
CA PRO A 35 16.87 -13.48 -71.00
C PRO A 35 15.70 -12.82 -70.27
N GLY A 36 14.45 -13.16 -70.63
CA GLY A 36 13.25 -12.63 -69.96
C GLY A 36 13.19 -12.90 -68.44
N GLN A 37 13.99 -13.84 -67.95
CA GLN A 37 14.18 -14.12 -66.52
C GLN A 37 14.93 -12.97 -65.80
N LEU A 38 15.88 -12.32 -66.47
CA LEU A 38 16.65 -11.19 -65.93
C LEU A 38 15.75 -9.98 -65.69
N TYR A 39 14.91 -9.62 -66.65
CA TYR A 39 13.91 -8.54 -66.50
C TYR A 39 12.92 -8.80 -65.36
N ARG A 40 12.45 -10.05 -65.22
CA ARG A 40 11.55 -10.43 -64.12
C ARG A 40 12.23 -10.24 -62.77
N LEU A 41 13.46 -10.73 -62.62
CA LEU A 41 14.21 -10.61 -61.37
C LEU A 41 14.51 -9.13 -61.04
N GLU A 42 14.88 -8.32 -62.03
CA GLU A 42 15.14 -6.89 -61.82
C GLU A 42 13.88 -6.13 -61.38
N ARG A 43 12.73 -6.42 -61.99
CA ARG A 43 11.44 -5.83 -61.58
C ARG A 43 11.07 -6.22 -60.15
N ASP A 44 11.32 -7.47 -59.79
CA ASP A 44 11.06 -8.01 -58.46
C ASP A 44 11.97 -7.41 -57.38
N ILE A 45 13.25 -7.20 -57.72
CA ILE A 45 14.20 -6.47 -56.87
C ILE A 45 13.72 -5.03 -56.68
N GLN A 46 13.40 -4.32 -57.77
CA GLN A 46 12.91 -2.94 -57.70
C GLN A 46 11.63 -2.82 -56.83
N ARG A 47 10.69 -3.75 -56.99
CA ARG A 47 9.44 -3.77 -56.20
C ARG A 47 9.73 -3.96 -54.71
N ARG A 48 10.62 -4.90 -54.37
CA ARG A 48 10.99 -5.16 -52.96
C ARG A 48 11.79 -4.00 -52.36
N THR A 49 12.69 -3.38 -53.12
CA THR A 49 13.42 -2.18 -52.68
C THR A 49 12.46 -1.04 -52.34
N ARG A 50 11.51 -0.71 -53.23
CA ARG A 50 10.49 0.31 -52.97
C ARG A 50 9.63 -0.02 -51.75
N ARG A 51 9.29 -1.30 -51.54
CA ARG A 51 8.53 -1.73 -50.36
C ARG A 51 9.34 -1.56 -49.07
N ILE A 52 10.64 -1.85 -49.08
CA ILE A 52 11.54 -1.63 -47.95
C ILE A 52 11.63 -0.13 -47.63
N GLU A 53 11.78 0.72 -48.63
CA GLU A 53 11.80 2.19 -48.44
C GLU A 53 10.50 2.71 -47.84
N ALA A 54 9.35 2.23 -48.32
CA ALA A 54 8.05 2.57 -47.75
C ALA A 54 7.91 2.12 -46.29
N LEU A 55 8.33 0.89 -45.97
CA LEU A 55 8.32 0.38 -44.60
C LEU A 55 9.25 1.18 -43.68
N ARG A 56 10.43 1.60 -44.16
CA ARG A 56 11.34 2.47 -43.39
C ARG A 56 10.73 3.84 -43.09
N CYS A 57 10.01 4.41 -44.06
CA CYS A 57 9.27 5.65 -43.83
C CYS A 57 8.17 5.47 -42.78
N GLN A 58 7.43 4.35 -42.82
CA GLN A 58 6.42 4.01 -41.80
C GLN A 58 7.04 3.82 -40.41
N ILE A 59 8.19 3.15 -40.31
CA ILE A 59 8.92 2.98 -39.05
C ILE A 59 9.30 4.35 -38.48
N ALA A 60 9.86 5.24 -39.30
CA ALA A 60 10.23 6.58 -38.86
C ALA A 60 9.02 7.39 -38.34
N GLN A 61 7.87 7.27 -38.99
CA GLN A 61 6.62 7.91 -38.54
C GLN A 61 6.13 7.34 -37.20
N ILE A 62 6.15 6.01 -37.03
CA ILE A 62 5.77 5.37 -35.76
C ILE A 62 6.73 5.79 -34.65
N GLU A 63 8.04 5.83 -34.89
CA GLU A 63 9.03 6.27 -33.91
C GLU A 63 8.81 7.73 -33.47
N GLU A 64 8.37 8.60 -34.39
CA GLU A 64 8.01 9.99 -34.06
C GLU A 64 6.73 10.07 -33.22
N GLN A 65 5.71 9.26 -33.54
CA GLN A 65 4.50 9.15 -32.73
C GLN A 65 4.78 8.63 -31.32
N ILE A 66 5.66 7.62 -31.17
CA ILE A 66 6.08 7.12 -29.86
C ILE A 66 6.74 8.25 -29.06
N ARG A 67 7.69 8.99 -29.66
CA ARG A 67 8.35 10.12 -28.99
C ARG A 67 7.36 11.20 -28.54
N TRP A 68 6.36 11.48 -29.36
CA TRP A 68 5.31 12.45 -29.02
C TRP A 68 4.45 11.97 -27.84
N LEU A 69 4.01 10.71 -27.87
CA LEU A 69 3.23 10.10 -26.78
C LEU A 69 4.04 10.03 -25.48
N ASP A 70 5.33 9.70 -25.54
CA ASP A 70 6.22 9.69 -24.36
C ASP A 70 6.28 11.09 -23.71
N ALA A 71 6.41 12.14 -24.53
CA ALA A 71 6.40 13.51 -24.02
C ALA A 71 5.05 13.90 -23.41
N GLU A 72 3.95 13.44 -24.02
CA GLU A 72 2.60 13.67 -23.51
C GLU A 72 2.36 12.97 -22.16
N ILE A 73 2.78 11.71 -22.01
CA ILE A 73 2.72 10.95 -20.76
C ILE A 73 3.51 11.66 -19.66
N VAL A 74 4.71 12.15 -19.95
CA VAL A 74 5.50 12.95 -18.99
C VAL A 74 4.77 14.23 -18.60
N GLY A 75 4.09 14.88 -19.55
CA GLY A 75 3.22 16.04 -19.30
C GLY A 75 2.06 15.71 -18.35
N PHE A 76 1.32 14.61 -18.60
CA PHE A 76 0.24 14.15 -17.74
C PHE A 76 0.74 13.78 -16.34
N GLY A 77 1.93 13.17 -16.23
CA GLY A 77 2.56 12.86 -14.95
C GLY A 77 2.72 14.08 -14.05
N LYS A 78 3.18 15.21 -14.61
CA LYS A 78 3.29 16.49 -13.87
C LYS A 78 1.94 17.03 -13.43
N GLY A 79 0.92 16.91 -14.29
CA GLY A 79 -0.45 17.30 -13.94
C GLY A 79 -1.01 16.47 -12.79
N LEU A 80 -0.78 15.16 -12.82
CA LEU A 80 -1.18 14.25 -11.75
C LEU A 80 -0.46 14.56 -10.44
N GLU A 81 0.85 14.80 -10.48
CA GLU A 81 1.66 15.18 -9.31
C GLU A 81 1.12 16.45 -8.65
N MET A 82 0.78 17.47 -9.44
CA MET A 82 0.19 18.71 -8.95
C MET A 82 -1.17 18.47 -8.28
N LEU A 83 -2.07 17.71 -8.94
CA LEU A 83 -3.41 17.43 -8.42
C LEU A 83 -3.37 16.60 -7.13
N LEU A 84 -2.50 15.58 -7.06
CA LEU A 84 -2.30 14.78 -5.85
C LEU A 84 -1.71 15.63 -4.73
N GLY A 85 -0.72 16.47 -5.02
CA GLY A 85 -0.14 17.39 -4.04
C GLY A 85 -1.15 18.39 -3.47
N ASP A 86 -2.05 18.92 -4.31
CA ASP A 86 -3.14 19.79 -3.87
C ASP A 86 -4.18 19.04 -3.02
N ALA A 87 -4.53 17.81 -3.40
CA ALA A 87 -5.44 16.97 -2.63
C ALA A 87 -4.87 16.67 -1.24
N ILE A 88 -3.59 16.29 -1.15
CA ILE A 88 -2.90 16.05 0.12
C ILE A 88 -2.91 17.31 0.98
N ARG A 89 -2.47 18.46 0.45
CA ARG A 89 -2.47 19.73 1.20
C ARG A 89 -3.87 20.16 1.66
N ARG A 90 -4.90 19.81 0.90
CA ARG A 90 -6.29 20.07 1.28
C ARG A 90 -6.68 19.19 2.48
N ILE A 91 -6.44 17.89 2.40
CA ILE A 91 -6.70 16.93 3.48
C ILE A 91 -5.91 17.33 4.73
N GLU A 92 -4.63 17.67 4.58
CA GLU A 92 -3.80 18.15 5.68
C GLU A 92 -4.38 19.40 6.33
N ARG A 93 -4.81 20.41 5.56
CA ARG A 93 -5.47 21.61 6.13
C ARG A 93 -6.81 21.29 6.79
N GLU A 94 -7.59 20.38 6.21
CA GLU A 94 -8.89 19.98 6.73
C GLU A 94 -8.75 19.18 8.04
N HIS A 95 -7.62 18.50 8.28
CA HIS A 95 -7.42 17.59 9.43
C HIS A 95 -6.15 17.88 10.29
N ALA A 96 -5.55 19.07 10.14
CA ALA A 96 -4.20 19.41 10.59
C ALA A 96 -3.94 19.25 12.09
N GLU A 97 -4.96 19.35 12.94
CA GLU A 97 -4.70 19.44 14.39
C GLU A 97 -4.29 18.11 15.04
N ALA A 98 -4.38 16.96 14.36
CA ALA A 98 -3.93 15.70 14.96
C ALA A 98 -3.75 14.51 13.97
N TRP A 99 -3.51 14.76 12.68
CA TRP A 99 -3.33 13.68 11.70
C TRP A 99 -1.89 13.14 11.68
N SER A 100 -1.72 11.82 11.83
CA SER A 100 -0.46 11.13 11.58
C SER A 100 -0.62 10.22 10.35
N PRO A 101 0.26 10.32 9.33
CA PRO A 101 0.21 9.46 8.14
C PRO A 101 0.52 7.98 8.46
N ALA A 102 1.21 7.72 9.58
CA ALA A 102 1.42 6.40 10.14
C ALA A 102 0.53 6.18 11.37
N PRO A 103 -0.08 5.00 11.56
CA PRO A 103 -0.88 4.74 12.75
C PRO A 103 -0.06 4.92 14.03
N VAL A 104 -0.61 5.64 15.01
CA VAL A 104 -0.01 5.73 16.35
C VAL A 104 -0.37 4.48 17.11
N LEU A 105 0.62 3.75 17.64
CA LEU A 105 0.34 2.57 18.44
C LEU A 105 0.03 2.94 19.90
N GLY A 106 -0.89 2.20 20.50
CA GLY A 106 -1.18 2.30 21.92
C GLY A 106 -1.72 0.99 22.48
N TYR A 107 -1.86 0.94 23.80
CA TYR A 107 -2.35 -0.24 24.52
C TYR A 107 -3.76 0.00 25.04
N ARG A 108 -4.63 -1.01 24.93
CA ARG A 108 -6.01 -0.91 25.40
C ARG A 108 -6.42 -2.15 26.17
N ILE A 109 -7.34 -1.95 27.11
CA ILE A 109 -8.01 -3.02 27.86
C ILE A 109 -9.49 -3.02 27.55
N TRP A 110 -10.05 -4.22 27.49
CA TRP A 110 -11.47 -4.49 27.45
C TRP A 110 -11.87 -5.38 28.62
N LYS A 111 -13.05 -5.10 29.15
CA LYS A 111 -13.71 -6.02 30.06
C LYS A 111 -14.25 -7.21 29.26
N LEU A 112 -13.93 -8.42 29.73
CA LEU A 112 -14.46 -9.64 29.14
C LEU A 112 -15.84 -9.95 29.74
N THR A 113 -16.82 -10.18 28.87
CA THR A 113 -18.18 -10.56 29.25
C THR A 113 -18.69 -11.66 28.32
N ARG A 114 -19.78 -12.34 28.72
CA ARG A 114 -20.40 -13.40 27.89
C ARG A 114 -20.88 -12.89 26.53
N ASP A 115 -21.25 -11.63 26.46
CA ASP A 115 -21.74 -10.99 25.24
C ASP A 115 -20.64 -10.24 24.48
N GLY A 116 -19.35 -10.39 24.82
CA GLY A 116 -18.25 -9.82 24.04
C GLY A 116 -17.24 -8.99 24.86
N LEU A 117 -16.47 -8.19 24.12
CA LEU A 117 -15.44 -7.29 24.65
C LEU A 117 -15.99 -5.87 24.80
N HIS A 118 -15.93 -5.32 26.01
CA HIS A 118 -16.47 -4.00 26.32
C HIS A 118 -15.37 -3.01 26.66
N GLY A 119 -15.42 -1.84 26.02
CA GLY A 119 -14.75 -0.65 26.53
C GLY A 119 -15.53 0.00 27.66
N VAL A 120 -15.07 1.15 28.13
CA VAL A 120 -15.73 1.90 29.22
C VAL A 120 -17.17 2.32 28.89
N ARG A 121 -17.46 2.62 27.62
CA ARG A 121 -18.76 3.17 27.19
C ARG A 121 -19.55 2.28 26.24
N VAL A 122 -18.86 1.46 25.44
CA VAL A 122 -19.46 0.73 24.33
C VAL A 122 -18.87 -0.67 24.23
N ARG A 123 -19.71 -1.61 23.80
CA ARG A 123 -19.27 -2.90 23.28
C ARG A 123 -18.51 -2.68 21.98
N TRP A 124 -17.44 -3.44 21.79
CA TRP A 124 -16.77 -3.56 20.51
C TRP A 124 -17.35 -4.77 19.79
N ASN A 125 -18.01 -4.53 18.65
CA ASN A 125 -18.63 -5.59 17.85
C ASN A 125 -17.65 -6.25 16.87
N GLY A 126 -16.39 -5.82 16.87
CA GLY A 126 -15.33 -6.30 16.01
C GLY A 126 -13.98 -5.68 16.40
N PRO A 127 -12.92 -5.99 15.65
CA PRO A 127 -11.56 -5.53 15.94
C PRO A 127 -11.35 -4.04 15.68
N THR A 128 -12.32 -3.34 15.11
CA THR A 128 -12.26 -1.92 14.81
C THR A 128 -13.32 -1.14 15.58
N LEU A 129 -12.99 0.09 15.97
CA LEU A 129 -13.94 1.02 16.55
C LEU A 129 -13.73 2.44 16.03
N ASP A 130 -14.81 3.03 15.55
CA ASP A 130 -14.92 4.46 15.28
C ASP A 130 -15.45 5.19 16.51
N ALA A 131 -14.82 6.29 16.85
CA ALA A 131 -15.23 7.12 17.96
C ALA A 131 -16.51 7.88 17.62
N ALA A 132 -17.51 7.77 18.48
CA ALA A 132 -18.71 8.60 18.45
C ALA A 132 -18.76 9.51 19.68
N CYS A 133 -19.32 10.71 19.52
CA CYS A 133 -19.58 11.64 20.61
C CYS A 133 -21.08 11.89 20.73
N SER A 134 -21.67 11.63 21.90
CA SER A 134 -23.09 11.90 22.16
C SER A 134 -23.45 13.40 22.21
N HIS A 135 -22.45 14.28 22.20
CA HIS A 135 -22.61 15.74 22.22
C HIS A 135 -22.18 16.40 20.91
N GLY A 136 -21.74 15.61 19.92
CA GLY A 136 -21.34 16.11 18.61
C GLY A 136 -22.50 16.12 17.63
N SER A 137 -22.43 17.01 16.66
CA SER A 137 -23.23 17.00 15.43
C SER A 137 -22.55 16.17 14.34
N ASP A 138 -23.31 15.73 13.34
CA ASP A 138 -22.74 15.00 12.19
C ASP A 138 -21.69 15.89 11.49
N GLY A 139 -20.46 15.38 11.36
CA GLY A 139 -19.33 16.09 10.73
C GLY A 139 -18.38 16.78 11.71
N ASP A 140 -18.65 16.75 13.02
CA ASP A 140 -17.71 17.24 14.02
C ASP A 140 -16.42 16.39 14.07
N GLU A 141 -15.26 17.05 14.17
CA GLU A 141 -13.97 16.35 14.31
C GLU A 141 -13.80 15.71 15.69
N ILE A 142 -13.77 14.38 15.74
CA ILE A 142 -13.52 13.61 16.95
C ILE A 142 -12.07 13.07 16.93
N PRO A 143 -11.31 13.12 18.02
CA PRO A 143 -11.67 13.67 19.33
C PRO A 143 -11.68 15.20 19.35
N HIS A 144 -12.67 15.76 20.04
CA HIS A 144 -12.72 17.18 20.38
C HIS A 144 -11.61 17.54 21.39
N THR A 145 -10.85 18.57 21.05
CA THR A 145 -9.76 19.13 21.86
C THR A 145 -10.19 20.29 22.75
N ASP A 146 -11.38 20.84 22.52
CA ASP A 146 -11.98 21.97 23.24
C ASP A 146 -12.55 21.63 24.63
N GLY A 147 -12.49 20.35 25.02
CA GLY A 147 -12.98 19.89 26.32
C GLY A 147 -14.51 19.77 26.44
N ARG A 148 -15.28 20.02 25.38
CA ARG A 148 -16.77 20.03 25.43
C ARG A 148 -17.40 18.68 25.77
N CYS A 149 -16.63 17.59 25.66
CA CYS A 149 -17.09 16.21 25.86
C CYS A 149 -17.08 15.73 27.31
N GLY A 150 -16.80 16.63 28.25
CA GLY A 150 -16.69 16.33 29.68
C GLY A 150 -15.40 15.59 30.04
N ARG A 151 -15.29 15.23 31.33
CA ARG A 151 -14.05 14.75 31.97
C ARG A 151 -13.38 13.56 31.28
N LEU A 152 -14.14 12.66 30.68
CA LEU A 152 -13.61 11.47 30.01
C LEU A 152 -13.32 11.67 28.53
N GLY A 153 -13.57 12.86 27.95
CA GLY A 153 -13.38 13.14 26.52
C GLY A 153 -14.23 12.29 25.58
N CYS A 154 -14.23 12.62 24.29
CA CYS A 154 -14.62 11.70 23.22
C CYS A 154 -13.36 11.04 22.62
N GLY A 155 -13.50 10.16 21.62
CA GLY A 155 -12.36 9.44 21.05
C GLY A 155 -12.08 8.07 21.68
N VAL A 156 -11.48 7.18 20.90
CA VAL A 156 -11.00 5.89 21.38
C VAL A 156 -9.70 6.09 22.16
N TYR A 157 -9.74 5.85 23.47
CA TYR A 157 -8.56 5.96 24.33
C TYR A 157 -7.62 4.75 24.21
N ALA A 158 -6.32 4.99 24.16
CA ALA A 158 -5.30 3.96 24.37
C ALA A 158 -4.18 4.53 25.26
N ALA A 159 -3.59 3.71 26.12
CA ALA A 159 -2.44 4.10 26.94
C ALA A 159 -1.13 4.01 26.15
N LYS A 160 -0.13 4.79 26.58
CA LYS A 160 1.25 4.72 26.05
C LYS A 160 2.02 3.53 26.58
N ASP A 161 1.65 3.07 27.77
CA ASP A 161 2.39 2.09 28.53
C ASP A 161 1.45 0.96 28.98
N VAL A 162 1.80 -0.28 28.62
CA VAL A 162 1.02 -1.46 28.96
C VAL A 162 1.14 -1.83 30.44
N HIS A 163 2.29 -1.57 31.06
CA HIS A 163 2.55 -1.88 32.45
C HIS A 163 1.67 -1.01 33.37
N GLU A 164 1.68 0.31 33.14
CA GLU A 164 0.80 1.24 33.85
C GLU A 164 -0.68 0.90 33.64
N LEU A 165 -1.05 0.54 32.42
CA LEU A 165 -2.41 0.17 32.07
C LEU A 165 -2.86 -1.11 32.83
N LEU A 166 -2.04 -2.16 32.85
CA LEU A 166 -2.34 -3.38 33.61
C LEU A 166 -2.37 -3.13 35.12
N GLN A 167 -1.44 -2.32 35.65
CA GLN A 167 -1.43 -1.97 37.07
C GLN A 167 -2.68 -1.17 37.50
N GLN A 168 -3.09 -0.18 36.71
CA GLN A 168 -4.18 0.72 37.08
C GLN A 168 -5.57 0.06 36.95
N PHE A 169 -5.75 -0.78 35.93
CA PHE A 169 -7.09 -1.26 35.57
C PHE A 169 -7.31 -2.76 35.84
N VAL A 170 -6.26 -3.55 36.05
CA VAL A 170 -6.39 -5.02 36.17
C VAL A 170 -5.78 -5.57 37.45
N ALA A 171 -4.71 -4.98 38.00
CA ALA A 171 -3.99 -5.55 39.14
C ALA A 171 -4.87 -5.85 40.39
N ARG A 172 -6.07 -5.28 40.46
CA ARG A 172 -7.05 -5.51 41.54
C ARG A 172 -8.28 -6.31 41.10
N GLU A 173 -8.46 -6.57 39.82
CA GLU A 173 -9.59 -7.34 39.28
C GLU A 173 -9.24 -8.83 39.19
N ARG A 174 -10.08 -9.69 39.78
CA ARG A 174 -9.97 -11.17 39.66
C ARG A 174 -10.87 -11.73 38.55
N ARG A 175 -11.14 -10.93 37.53
CA ARG A 175 -12.05 -11.28 36.43
C ARG A 175 -11.28 -11.35 35.13
N GLY A 176 -11.81 -12.11 34.18
CA GLY A 176 -11.25 -12.16 32.84
C GLY A 176 -11.26 -10.78 32.19
N PHE A 177 -10.23 -10.49 31.41
CA PHE A 177 -10.06 -9.25 30.67
C PHE A 177 -9.34 -9.54 29.36
N ALA A 178 -9.40 -8.59 28.43
CA ALA A 178 -8.50 -8.59 27.28
C ALA A 178 -7.63 -7.34 27.29
N ALA A 179 -6.40 -7.47 26.84
CA ALA A 179 -5.50 -6.36 26.60
C ALA A 179 -4.90 -6.51 25.20
N GLY A 180 -4.63 -5.40 24.52
CA GLY A 180 -4.22 -5.45 23.13
C GLY A 180 -3.46 -4.21 22.70
N VAL A 181 -2.74 -4.36 21.59
CA VAL A 181 -2.15 -3.24 20.87
C VAL A 181 -3.17 -2.78 19.84
N VAL A 182 -3.36 -1.46 19.76
CA VAL A 182 -4.25 -0.82 18.80
C VAL A 182 -3.46 0.15 17.92
N ALA A 183 -3.76 0.12 16.64
CA ALA A 183 -3.34 1.11 15.66
C ALA A 183 -4.38 2.23 15.62
N LEU A 184 -3.96 3.44 15.99
CA LEU A 184 -4.80 4.63 16.05
C LEU A 184 -4.63 5.47 14.78
N THR A 185 -5.74 5.82 14.14
CA THR A 185 -5.75 6.60 12.89
C THR A 185 -6.81 7.70 12.90
N GLY A 186 -6.80 8.54 11.87
CA GLY A 186 -7.58 9.78 11.82
C GLY A 186 -6.97 10.85 12.71
N LYS A 187 -7.81 11.65 13.37
CA LYS A 187 -7.37 12.62 14.38
C LYS A 187 -6.92 11.86 15.64
N VAL A 188 -5.65 11.95 16.01
CA VAL A 188 -5.08 11.39 17.24
C VAL A 188 -4.55 12.50 18.14
N VAL A 189 -5.19 12.68 19.28
CA VAL A 189 -4.80 13.66 20.31
C VAL A 189 -3.98 12.95 21.38
N GLU A 190 -2.77 13.43 21.60
CA GLU A 190 -1.90 12.96 22.68
C GLU A 190 -2.27 13.60 24.02
N HIS A 191 -2.21 12.80 25.08
CA HIS A 191 -2.34 13.20 26.47
C HIS A 191 -1.16 12.65 27.29
N GLU A 192 -1.06 13.07 28.54
CA GLU A 192 0.02 12.66 29.46
C GLU A 192 0.19 11.12 29.49
N ARG A 193 -0.90 10.37 29.65
CA ARG A 193 -0.87 8.90 29.84
C ARG A 193 -1.24 8.07 28.62
N GLY A 194 -1.56 8.71 27.50
CA GLY A 194 -2.21 8.00 26.39
C GLY A 194 -2.56 8.87 25.21
N TYR A 195 -3.38 8.30 24.34
CA TYR A 195 -3.89 8.92 23.13
C TYR A 195 -5.41 8.82 23.10
N ARG A 196 -6.04 9.70 22.34
CA ARG A 196 -7.44 9.57 21.92
C ARG A 196 -7.49 9.67 20.41
N ALA A 197 -8.16 8.73 19.77
CA ALA A 197 -8.22 8.69 18.31
C ALA A 197 -9.64 8.71 17.78
N ALA A 198 -9.77 9.13 16.52
CA ALA A 198 -10.98 8.98 15.73
C ALA A 198 -11.27 7.50 15.45
N HIS A 199 -10.24 6.74 15.08
CA HIS A 199 -10.36 5.34 14.70
C HIS A 199 -9.32 4.50 15.43
N ALA A 200 -9.70 3.26 15.76
CA ALA A 200 -8.79 2.28 16.32
C ALA A 200 -9.01 0.91 15.69
N SER A 201 -7.92 0.21 15.37
CA SER A 201 -7.92 -1.18 14.92
C SER A 201 -7.02 -2.01 15.83
N VAL A 202 -7.51 -3.14 16.32
CA VAL A 202 -6.71 -4.09 17.11
C VAL A 202 -5.74 -4.81 16.20
N ILE A 203 -4.45 -4.80 16.55
CA ILE A 203 -3.39 -5.47 15.79
C ILE A 203 -2.78 -6.67 16.53
N ALA A 204 -2.95 -6.71 17.85
CA ALA A 204 -2.60 -7.86 18.67
C ALA A 204 -3.49 -7.86 19.91
N LEU A 205 -3.87 -9.05 20.36
CA LEU A 205 -4.80 -9.24 21.46
C LEU A 205 -4.32 -10.37 22.36
N ALA A 206 -4.45 -10.16 23.66
CA ALA A 206 -4.28 -11.15 24.70
C ALA A 206 -5.56 -11.18 25.55
N VAL A 207 -6.21 -12.33 25.63
CA VAL A 207 -7.37 -12.55 26.49
C VAL A 207 -6.95 -13.38 27.68
N ALA A 208 -6.98 -12.77 28.87
CA ALA A 208 -6.83 -13.47 30.12
C ALA A 208 -8.20 -13.98 30.57
N GLY A 209 -8.40 -15.28 30.48
CA GLY A 209 -9.46 -15.98 31.18
C GLY A 209 -9.02 -16.38 32.59
N PRO A 210 -9.91 -17.01 33.38
CA PRO A 210 -9.56 -17.57 34.68
C PRO A 210 -8.45 -18.65 34.62
N MET A 211 -8.10 -19.17 33.44
CA MET A 211 -7.32 -20.40 33.27
C MET A 211 -6.27 -20.41 32.18
N ASN A 212 -6.44 -19.56 31.19
CA ASN A 212 -5.63 -19.55 30.01
C ASN A 212 -5.45 -18.11 29.56
N ILE A 213 -4.36 -17.91 28.84
CA ILE A 213 -4.15 -16.70 28.07
C ILE A 213 -4.22 -17.11 26.62
N VAL A 214 -5.14 -16.51 25.88
CA VAL A 214 -5.22 -16.66 24.43
C VAL A 214 -4.55 -15.46 23.80
N PHE A 215 -3.59 -15.69 22.92
CA PHE A 215 -2.89 -14.66 22.17
C PHE A 215 -3.28 -14.75 20.70
N ALA A 216 -3.53 -13.61 20.05
CA ALA A 216 -3.82 -13.53 18.63
C ALA A 216 -3.22 -12.25 18.04
N ASP A 217 -2.47 -12.38 16.95
CA ASP A 217 -1.90 -11.29 16.15
C ASP A 217 -2.25 -11.37 14.66
N ASP A 218 -2.97 -12.41 14.24
CA ASP A 218 -3.54 -12.51 12.90
C ASP A 218 -4.99 -11.96 12.85
N PRO A 219 -5.42 -11.34 11.74
CA PRO A 219 -6.73 -10.70 11.65
C PRO A 219 -7.91 -11.63 11.91
N ASP A 220 -7.85 -12.89 11.44
CA ASP A 220 -8.95 -13.84 11.56
C ASP A 220 -9.08 -14.34 13.01
N GLY A 221 -7.96 -14.65 13.66
CA GLY A 221 -7.91 -15.00 15.08
C GLY A 221 -8.40 -13.87 15.99
N ILE A 222 -8.01 -12.62 15.69
CA ILE A 222 -8.52 -11.45 16.43
C ILE A 222 -10.03 -11.32 16.22
N ALA A 223 -10.52 -11.36 14.98
CA ALA A 223 -11.95 -11.24 14.68
C ALA A 223 -12.76 -12.32 15.40
N GLY A 224 -12.30 -13.58 15.36
CA GLY A 224 -12.95 -14.70 16.05
C GLY A 224 -13.10 -14.48 17.56
N ILE A 225 -12.12 -13.85 18.21
CA ILE A 225 -12.20 -13.53 19.65
C ILE A 225 -13.26 -12.46 19.95
N PHE A 226 -13.47 -11.49 19.05
CA PHE A 226 -14.52 -10.48 19.22
C PHE A 226 -15.92 -11.05 18.99
N GLU A 227 -16.04 -12.09 18.15
CA GLU A 227 -17.29 -12.81 17.89
C GLU A 227 -17.65 -13.79 19.03
N ASP A 228 -16.71 -14.64 19.44
CA ASP A 228 -16.89 -15.67 20.46
C ASP A 228 -15.75 -15.63 21.49
N PRO A 229 -15.85 -14.77 22.54
CA PRO A 229 -14.80 -14.63 23.52
C PRO A 229 -14.66 -15.90 24.38
N PRO A 230 -13.44 -16.34 24.72
CA PRO A 230 -13.24 -17.49 25.59
C PRO A 230 -13.55 -17.13 27.06
N VAL A 231 -14.80 -17.36 27.52
CA VAL A 231 -15.28 -16.91 28.85
C VAL A 231 -15.31 -18.02 29.92
N GLU A 232 -15.20 -19.30 29.57
CA GLU A 232 -15.42 -20.42 30.53
C GLU A 232 -14.22 -21.40 30.67
N GLY A 233 -13.85 -21.72 31.93
CA GLY A 233 -12.82 -22.71 32.30
C GLY A 233 -12.59 -22.78 33.83
N ALA A 234 -12.33 -23.99 34.37
CA ALA A 234 -12.18 -24.27 35.81
C ALA A 234 -10.73 -24.17 36.31
N ILE A 235 -10.56 -23.61 37.53
CA ILE A 235 -9.36 -23.07 38.24
C ILE A 235 -8.04 -23.87 38.12
N GLY A 236 -6.93 -23.14 37.95
CA GLY A 236 -5.55 -23.59 37.79
C GLY A 236 -4.59 -22.59 38.43
N GLU A 237 -3.36 -23.04 38.68
CA GLU A 237 -2.48 -22.54 39.75
C GLU A 237 -1.64 -21.28 39.41
N SER A 238 -1.90 -20.56 38.30
CA SER A 238 -1.10 -19.38 37.93
C SER A 238 -1.49 -18.14 38.74
N THR A 239 -0.49 -17.35 39.15
CA THR A 239 -0.73 -16.08 39.83
C THR A 239 -1.05 -14.98 38.80
N TRP A 240 -1.93 -14.02 39.16
CA TRP A 240 -2.25 -12.87 38.30
C TRP A 240 -1.01 -12.04 37.92
N ALA A 241 0.03 -12.03 38.75
CA ALA A 241 1.30 -11.37 38.44
C ALA A 241 2.02 -12.02 37.25
N GLU A 242 2.03 -13.36 37.17
CA GLU A 242 2.60 -14.09 36.04
C GLU A 242 1.79 -13.87 34.76
N VAL A 243 0.46 -13.87 34.87
CA VAL A 243 -0.45 -13.56 33.76
C VAL A 243 -0.17 -12.17 33.20
N HIS A 244 -0.05 -11.14 34.05
CA HIS A 244 0.27 -9.79 33.61
C HIS A 244 1.65 -9.72 32.94
N GLY A 245 2.66 -10.36 33.52
CA GLY A 245 4.00 -10.37 32.94
C GLY A 245 4.08 -11.06 31.57
N GLN A 246 3.28 -12.10 31.34
CA GLN A 246 3.18 -12.75 30.02
C GLN A 246 2.50 -11.85 28.99
N ILE A 247 1.38 -11.22 29.36
CA ILE A 247 0.63 -10.30 28.49
C ILE A 247 1.47 -9.07 28.14
N GLU A 248 2.08 -8.45 29.13
CA GLU A 248 2.97 -7.29 28.95
C GLU A 248 4.09 -7.62 27.95
N ARG A 249 4.79 -8.75 28.15
CA ARG A 249 5.87 -9.17 27.26
C ARG A 249 5.39 -9.39 25.83
N TYR A 250 4.27 -10.08 25.66
CA TYR A 250 3.69 -10.34 24.34
C TYR A 250 3.30 -9.05 23.63
N LEU A 251 2.57 -8.15 24.29
CA LEU A 251 2.10 -6.91 23.67
C LEU A 251 3.25 -5.94 23.34
N LEU A 252 4.30 -5.88 24.19
CA LEU A 252 5.52 -5.11 23.90
C LEU A 252 6.30 -5.67 22.70
N GLU A 253 6.30 -6.99 22.51
CA GLU A 253 6.90 -7.60 21.32
C GLU A 253 6.08 -7.28 20.06
N GLN A 254 4.75 -7.36 20.14
CA GLN A 254 3.88 -7.07 19.00
C GLN A 254 3.92 -5.59 18.59
N ALA A 255 3.95 -4.67 19.55
CA ALA A 255 4.12 -3.25 19.26
C ALA A 255 5.43 -2.98 18.49
N ARG A 256 6.56 -3.51 18.98
CA ARG A 256 7.87 -3.36 18.31
C ARG A 256 7.93 -3.93 16.90
N ARG A 257 7.35 -5.11 16.68
CA ARG A 257 7.29 -5.72 15.33
C ARG A 257 6.48 -4.86 14.36
N ASN A 258 5.38 -4.27 14.83
CA ASN A 258 4.50 -3.45 14.01
C ASN A 258 5.07 -2.05 13.75
N GLU A 259 5.76 -1.44 14.72
CA GLU A 259 6.51 -0.19 14.50
C GLU A 259 7.54 -0.35 13.37
N TRP A 260 8.32 -1.43 13.39
CA TRP A 260 9.32 -1.70 12.35
C TRP A 260 8.69 -1.92 10.96
N THR A 261 7.56 -2.63 10.91
CA THR A 261 6.83 -2.90 9.65
C THR A 261 6.20 -1.63 9.08
N LEU A 262 5.69 -0.74 9.94
CA LEU A 262 5.11 0.54 9.52
C LEU A 262 6.19 1.54 9.07
N ALA A 263 7.35 1.55 9.73
CA ALA A 263 8.48 2.40 9.35
C ALA A 263 9.09 2.01 8.00
N THR A 264 9.15 0.71 7.68
CA THR A 264 9.71 0.20 6.41
C THR A 264 8.78 0.35 5.20
N LYS A 265 7.46 0.43 5.40
CA LYS A 265 6.50 0.70 4.33
C LYS A 265 6.43 2.18 3.91
N ASN A 266 6.96 3.09 4.73
CA ASN A 266 6.93 4.54 4.53
C ASN A 266 8.28 5.12 4.09
N GLY A 267 9.27 4.28 3.78
CA GLY A 267 10.62 4.66 3.33
C GLY A 267 10.87 4.45 1.85
#